data_AF-A0A426ZAN6-F1
#
_entry.id   AF-A0A426ZAN6-F1
#
_cell.length_a   1.000
_cell.length_b   1.000
_cell.length_c   1.000
_cell.angle_alpha   90.00
_cell.angle_beta   90.00
_cell.angle_gamma   90.00
#
_symmetry.space_group_name_H-M   'P 1'
#
loop_
_entity.id
_entity.type
_entity.pdbx_description
1 polymer ?
#
loop_
_entity_poly.entity_id
_entity_poly.type
_entity_poly.pdbx_seq_one_letter_code
_entity_poly.pdbx_strand_id
1 'polypeptide(L)'
;MAEQRRGNQQQRHHHHHHPAVDDVTKVLSRASRDLLLVQRQLDQEFQRSYPDDVNPCKIVSRIKKIQEELVSLKELCRELLAEKQVFLSLSSSRNNWEGWRAAK
;
A
#
# COMPACT_ATOMS: atom_id res chain seq x y z
N MET A 1 -1.73 64.59 -30.80
CA MET A 1 -0.93 64.02 -29.69
C MET A 1 -1.47 62.64 -29.30
N ALA A 2 -1.17 61.57 -30.06
CA ALA A 2 -1.66 60.23 -29.66
C ALA A 2 -0.88 59.01 -30.23
N GLU A 3 0.36 59.15 -30.72
CA GLU A 3 1.04 58.02 -31.40
C GLU A 3 2.44 57.69 -30.89
N GLN A 4 2.81 58.15 -29.68
CA GLN A 4 4.16 57.92 -29.12
C GLN A 4 4.18 56.97 -27.90
N ARG A 5 3.21 56.06 -27.75
CA ARG A 5 3.11 55.19 -26.56
C ARG A 5 2.97 53.68 -26.82
N ARG A 6 3.01 53.21 -28.06
CA ARG A 6 2.91 51.77 -28.37
C ARG A 6 4.25 51.08 -28.67
N GLY A 7 5.33 51.82 -28.90
CA GLY A 7 6.63 51.25 -29.30
C GLY A 7 7.52 50.71 -28.16
N ASN A 8 7.23 51.00 -26.89
CA ASN A 8 8.14 50.72 -25.78
C ASN A 8 7.70 49.61 -24.81
N GLN A 9 6.57 48.94 -25.05
CA GLN A 9 6.11 47.84 -24.18
C GLN A 9 6.48 46.43 -24.68
N GLN A 10 6.97 46.28 -25.91
CA GLN A 10 7.42 44.98 -26.43
C GLN A 10 8.86 44.59 -26.03
N GLN A 11 9.61 45.47 -25.36
CA GLN A 11 11.04 45.26 -25.06
C GLN A 11 11.37 44.84 -23.62
N ARG A 12 10.41 44.37 -22.80
CA ARG A 12 10.71 43.99 -21.39
C ARG A 12 10.40 42.56 -20.98
N HIS A 13 10.25 41.64 -21.93
CA HIS A 13 10.19 40.21 -21.63
C HIS A 13 11.18 39.34 -22.42
N HIS A 14 12.22 39.93 -23.01
CA HIS A 14 13.40 39.16 -23.39
C HIS A 14 14.18 38.81 -22.12
N HIS A 15 13.64 37.88 -21.32
CA HIS A 15 14.42 37.14 -20.34
C HIS A 15 15.65 36.64 -21.06
N HIS A 16 16.81 37.24 -20.73
CA HIS A 16 18.10 36.81 -21.22
C HIS A 16 18.36 35.41 -20.65
N HIS A 17 17.83 34.38 -21.31
CA HIS A 17 18.30 33.03 -21.09
C HIS A 17 19.72 32.99 -21.63
N HIS A 18 20.68 32.76 -20.73
CA HIS A 18 22.07 32.56 -21.13
C HIS A 18 22.14 31.25 -21.91
N PRO A 19 22.80 31.16 -23.08
CA PRO A 19 22.81 29.96 -23.91
C PRO A 19 23.20 28.67 -23.15
N ALA A 20 24.13 28.76 -22.19
CA ALA A 20 24.47 27.63 -21.32
C ALA A 20 23.30 27.13 -20.45
N VAL A 21 22.39 28.01 -20.02
CA VAL A 21 21.16 27.65 -19.30
C VAL A 21 20.17 26.96 -20.25
N ASP A 22 20.08 27.40 -21.49
CA ASP A 22 19.25 26.73 -22.51
C ASP A 22 19.78 25.33 -22.84
N ASP A 23 21.09 25.17 -22.96
CA ASP A 23 21.71 23.86 -23.17
C ASP A 23 21.48 22.93 -21.97
N VAL A 24 21.65 23.44 -20.74
CA VAL A 24 21.38 22.67 -19.52
C VAL A 24 19.91 22.26 -19.43
N THR A 25 18.96 23.17 -19.66
CA THR A 25 17.52 22.86 -19.63
C THR A 25 17.14 21.86 -20.72
N LYS A 26 17.74 21.94 -21.91
CA LYS A 26 17.56 20.96 -22.98
C LYS A 26 18.07 19.58 -22.60
N VAL A 27 19.26 19.49 -21.99
CA VAL A 27 19.82 18.22 -21.52
C VAL A 27 18.95 17.61 -20.41
N LEU A 28 18.55 18.40 -19.41
CA LEU A 28 17.64 17.95 -18.34
C LEU A 28 16.29 17.48 -18.89
N SER A 29 15.72 18.21 -19.84
CA SER A 29 14.45 17.83 -20.48
C SER A 29 14.57 16.52 -21.25
N ARG A 30 15.71 16.31 -21.92
CA ARG A 30 16.01 15.04 -22.58
C ARG A 30 16.18 13.91 -21.57
N ALA A 31 17.01 14.10 -20.54
CA ALA A 31 17.23 13.10 -19.50
C ALA A 31 15.91 12.73 -18.80
N SER A 32 15.03 13.69 -18.53
CA SER A 32 13.71 13.44 -17.96
C SER A 32 12.84 12.55 -18.86
N ARG A 33 12.82 12.81 -20.17
CA ARG A 33 12.11 11.96 -21.14
C ARG A 33 12.71 10.56 -21.24
N ASP A 34 14.03 10.46 -21.23
CA ASP A 34 14.75 9.19 -21.29
C ASP A 34 14.49 8.36 -20.03
N LEU A 35 14.49 8.98 -18.84
CA LEU A 35 14.13 8.31 -17.58
C LEU A 35 12.67 7.85 -17.57
N LEU A 36 11.74 8.64 -18.09
CA LEU A 36 10.33 8.24 -18.23
C LEU A 36 10.16 7.05 -19.20
N LEU A 37 11.00 6.96 -20.23
CA LEU A 37 11.01 5.80 -21.12
C LEU A 37 11.52 4.55 -20.40
N VAL A 38 12.65 4.67 -19.69
CA VAL A 38 13.23 3.56 -18.91
C VAL A 38 12.24 3.08 -17.85
N GLN A 39 11.59 3.98 -17.12
CA GLN A 39 10.57 3.63 -16.14
C GLN A 39 9.45 2.79 -16.77
N ARG A 40 8.90 3.25 -17.90
CA ARG A 40 7.82 2.53 -18.59
C ARG A 40 8.26 1.15 -19.09
N GLN A 41 9.49 1.02 -19.56
CA GLN A 41 10.04 -0.27 -19.99
C GLN A 41 10.18 -1.23 -18.80
N LEU A 42 10.74 -0.76 -17.69
CA LEU A 42 10.86 -1.54 -16.47
C LEU A 42 9.49 -2.00 -15.95
N ASP A 43 8.48 -1.12 -15.95
CA ASP A 43 7.12 -1.48 -15.53
C ASP A 43 6.53 -2.59 -16.42
N GLN A 44 6.72 -2.50 -17.74
CA GLN A 44 6.26 -3.52 -18.68
C GLN A 44 7.01 -4.84 -18.52
N GLU A 45 8.33 -4.80 -18.38
CA GLU A 45 9.15 -5.99 -18.15
C GLU A 45 8.81 -6.66 -16.83
N PHE A 46 8.55 -5.87 -15.78
CA PHE A 46 8.15 -6.37 -14.48
C PHE A 46 6.79 -7.08 -14.57
N GLN A 47 5.79 -6.48 -15.23
CA GLN A 47 4.48 -7.10 -15.43
C GLN A 47 4.55 -8.36 -16.29
N ARG A 48 5.41 -8.40 -17.32
CA ARG A 48 5.59 -9.58 -18.17
C ARG A 48 6.33 -10.71 -17.44
N SER A 49 7.35 -10.38 -16.66
CA SER A 49 8.18 -11.35 -15.94
C SER A 49 7.46 -11.91 -14.72
N TYR A 50 6.61 -11.11 -14.09
CA TYR A 50 5.88 -11.50 -12.90
C TYR A 50 4.36 -11.38 -13.11
N PRO A 51 3.74 -12.45 -13.64
CA PRO A 51 2.29 -12.59 -13.59
C PRO A 51 1.74 -12.50 -12.16
N ASP A 52 0.43 -12.28 -12.06
CA ASP A 52 -0.25 -11.91 -10.82
C ASP A 52 -0.02 -12.83 -9.62
N ASP A 53 0.14 -14.12 -9.87
CA ASP A 53 0.35 -15.17 -8.87
C ASP A 53 1.79 -15.22 -8.32
N VAL A 54 2.75 -14.72 -9.10
CA VAL A 54 4.18 -14.68 -8.75
C VAL A 54 4.71 -13.26 -8.53
N ASN A 55 3.86 -12.24 -8.63
CA ASN A 55 4.23 -10.85 -8.38
C ASN A 55 4.68 -10.64 -6.92
N PRO A 56 5.95 -10.23 -6.68
CA PRO A 56 6.49 -10.08 -5.34
C PRO A 56 5.66 -9.15 -4.44
N CYS A 57 5.16 -8.03 -4.99
CA CYS A 57 4.32 -7.09 -4.24
C CYS A 57 2.99 -7.73 -3.83
N LYS A 58 2.36 -8.50 -4.72
CA LYS A 58 1.11 -9.22 -4.41
C LYS A 58 1.34 -10.35 -3.41
N ILE A 59 2.45 -11.07 -3.52
CA ILE A 59 2.85 -12.11 -2.55
C ILE A 59 3.00 -11.51 -1.15
N VAL A 60 3.74 -10.40 -1.02
CA VAL A 60 3.92 -9.72 0.27
C VAL A 60 2.57 -9.27 0.84
N SER A 61 1.69 -8.70 0.04
CA SER A 61 0.33 -8.33 0.48
C SER A 61 -0.47 -9.53 0.96
N ARG A 62 -0.42 -10.65 0.25
CA ARG A 62 -1.09 -11.90 0.65
C ARG A 62 -0.53 -12.47 1.95
N ILE A 63 0.80 -12.45 2.12
CA ILE A 63 1.46 -12.88 3.36
C ILE A 63 0.98 -12.03 4.55
N LYS A 64 0.94 -10.70 4.40
CA LYS A 64 0.45 -9.79 5.45
C LYS A 64 -0.99 -10.11 5.84
N LYS A 65 -1.86 -10.31 4.85
CA LYS A 65 -3.26 -10.69 5.08
C LYS A 65 -3.37 -12.01 5.85
N ILE A 66 -2.61 -13.03 5.45
CA ILE A 66 -2.59 -14.33 6.15
C ILE A 66 -2.10 -14.17 7.59
N GLN A 67 -1.09 -13.34 7.83
CA GLN A 67 -0.59 -13.08 9.19
C GLN A 67 -1.65 -12.43 10.07
N GLU A 68 -2.40 -11.46 9.54
CA GLU A 68 -3.53 -10.83 10.24
C GLU A 68 -4.64 -11.84 10.55
N GLU A 69 -5.07 -12.61 9.55
CA GLU A 69 -6.12 -13.63 9.68
C GLU A 69 -5.73 -14.73 10.69
N LEU A 70 -4.46 -15.13 10.74
CA LEU A 70 -3.97 -16.11 11.71
C LEU A 70 -4.07 -15.62 13.16
N VAL A 71 -3.82 -14.33 13.41
CA VAL A 71 -3.98 -13.75 14.74
C VAL A 71 -5.46 -13.80 15.15
N SER A 72 -6.36 -13.36 14.27
CA SER A 72 -7.80 -13.42 14.55
C SER A 72 -8.29 -14.86 14.77
N LEU A 73 -7.86 -15.80 13.93
CA LEU A 73 -8.23 -17.21 14.06
C LEU A 73 -7.76 -17.81 15.38
N LYS A 74 -6.56 -17.45 15.83
CA LYS A 74 -6.00 -17.91 17.10
C LYS A 74 -6.85 -17.44 18.29
N GLU A 75 -7.29 -16.19 18.29
CA GLU A 75 -8.13 -15.67 19.37
C GLU A 75 -9.53 -16.32 19.34
N LEU A 76 -10.14 -16.48 18.17
CA LEU A 76 -11.41 -17.21 18.04
C LEU A 76 -11.31 -18.66 18.57
N CYS A 77 -10.23 -19.37 18.25
CA CYS A 77 -9.99 -20.71 18.78
C CYS A 77 -9.84 -20.71 20.31
N ARG A 78 -9.20 -19.69 20.90
CA ARG A 78 -9.04 -19.57 22.36
C ARG A 78 -10.38 -19.32 23.05
N GLU A 79 -11.20 -18.42 22.50
CA GLU A 79 -12.53 -18.14 23.00
C GLU A 79 -13.41 -19.39 22.98
N LEU A 80 -13.44 -20.10 21.85
CA LEU A 80 -14.20 -21.34 21.70
C LEU A 80 -13.76 -22.41 22.72
N LEU A 81 -12.45 -22.55 22.94
CA LEU A 81 -11.91 -23.49 23.94
C LEU A 81 -12.31 -23.07 25.36
N ALA A 82 -12.30 -21.78 25.68
CA ALA A 82 -12.72 -21.28 26.98
C ALA A 82 -14.21 -21.57 27.24
N GLU A 83 -15.08 -21.30 26.26
CA GLU A 83 -16.52 -21.61 26.35
C GLU A 83 -16.75 -23.10 26.58
N LYS A 84 -16.06 -23.97 25.82
CA LYS A 84 -16.14 -25.42 26.01
C LYS A 84 -15.71 -25.82 27.42
N GLN A 85 -14.63 -25.23 27.94
CA GLN A 85 -14.13 -25.55 29.28
C GLN A 85 -15.12 -25.14 30.38
N VAL A 86 -15.77 -23.98 30.23
CA VAL A 86 -16.81 -23.52 31.16
C VAL A 86 -17.99 -24.50 31.16
N PHE A 87 -18.44 -24.94 29.98
CA PHE A 87 -19.52 -25.92 29.87
C PHE A 87 -19.19 -27.24 30.59
N LEU A 88 -17.99 -27.79 30.35
CA LEU A 88 -17.53 -29.01 31.02
C LEU A 88 -17.49 -28.85 32.54
N SER A 89 -16.98 -27.70 33.01
CA SER A 89 -16.88 -27.39 34.44
C SER A 89 -18.26 -27.30 35.10
N LEU A 90 -19.22 -26.65 34.43
CA LEU A 90 -20.61 -26.55 34.90
C LEU A 90 -21.29 -27.92 34.94
N SER A 91 -21.14 -28.73 33.89
CA SER A 91 -21.73 -30.07 33.83
C SER A 91 -21.16 -30.98 34.93
N SER A 92 -19.85 -30.92 35.16
CA SER A 92 -19.19 -31.70 36.23
C SER A 92 -19.70 -31.30 37.62
N SER A 93 -19.79 -29.99 37.88
CA SER A 93 -20.39 -29.47 39.12
C SER A 93 -21.82 -29.98 39.31
N ARG A 94 -22.66 -29.87 38.28
CA ARG A 94 -24.05 -30.35 38.31
C ARG A 94 -24.14 -31.84 38.63
N ASN A 95 -23.33 -32.67 38.01
CA ASN A 95 -23.31 -34.12 38.25
C ASN A 95 -22.88 -34.45 39.69
N ASN A 96 -21.93 -33.68 40.25
CA ASN A 96 -21.52 -33.82 41.64
C ASN A 96 -22.71 -33.55 42.59
N TRP A 97 -23.40 -32.40 42.42
CA TRP A 97 -24.57 -32.04 43.24
C TRP A 97 -25.71 -33.06 43.17
N GLU A 98 -25.98 -33.63 41.98
CA GLU A 98 -26.97 -34.70 41.82
C GLU A 98 -26.55 -35.98 42.56
N GLY A 99 -25.26 -36.32 42.57
CA GLY A 99 -24.72 -37.44 43.36
C GLY A 99 -24.91 -37.25 44.87
N TRP A 100 -24.66 -36.04 45.39
CA TRP A 100 -24.93 -35.71 46.80
C TRP A 100 -26.41 -35.78 47.15
N ARG A 101 -27.29 -35.40 46.22
CA ARG A 101 -28.74 -35.48 46.41
C ARG A 101 -29.23 -36.93 46.45
N ALA A 102 -28.72 -37.79 45.58
CA ALA A 102 -29.12 -39.20 45.52
C ALA A 102 -28.65 -40.03 46.73
N ALA A 103 -27.63 -39.56 47.44
CA ALA A 103 -27.10 -40.22 48.64
C ALA A 103 -27.84 -39.86 49.95
N LYS A 104 -28.91 -39.06 49.88
CA LYS A 104 -29.69 -38.57 51.03
C LYS A 104 -31.12 -39.10 50.98
#